data_AF-A0A3M1C3T2-F1
#
_entry.id   AF-A0A3M1C3T2-F1
#
_cell.length_a   1.000
_cell.length_b   1.000
_cell.length_c   1.000
_cell.angle_alpha   90.00
_cell.angle_beta   90.00
_cell.angle_gamma   90.00
#
_symmetry.space_group_name_H-M   'P 1'
#
loop_
_entity.id
_entity.type
_entity.pdbx_description
1 polymer ?
#
loop_
_entity_poly.entity_id
_entity_poly.type
_entity_poly.pdbx_seq_one_letter_code
_entity_poly.pdbx_strand_id
1 'polypeptide(L)'
;MNWLTDQKIPIGKGARAAFDWLQDVGGPFFDWISWLMEVLIGAFLWVLQTPPELAVVAVFVGLTWLLQRNWKTTLLVLAGFLFIINQGYWEETTESLTLVLSSAFVCMSVGVPIGIAAAHRPRLYVWMAPVLDLMQTLPTFVYLI
;
A
#
# COMPACT_ATOMS: atom_id res chain seq x y z
N MET A 1 18.96 -24.10 35.71
CA MET A 1 18.30 -23.12 34.81
C MET A 1 19.25 -22.53 33.77
N ASN A 2 20.54 -22.31 34.09
CA ASN A 2 21.49 -21.63 33.19
C ASN A 2 21.76 -22.38 31.87
N TRP A 3 21.73 -23.72 31.86
CA TRP A 3 21.98 -24.54 30.67
C TRP A 3 21.00 -24.30 29.50
N LEU A 4 19.76 -23.86 29.78
CA LEU A 4 18.75 -23.51 28.77
C LEU A 4 18.93 -22.09 28.20
N THR A 5 19.44 -21.16 29.01
CA THR A 5 19.76 -19.78 28.59
C THR A 5 21.10 -19.65 27.88
N ASP A 6 22.02 -20.60 28.12
CA ASP A 6 23.35 -20.61 27.52
C ASP A 6 23.36 -21.26 26.12
N GLN A 7 22.39 -22.13 25.82
CA GLN A 7 22.18 -22.73 24.50
C GLN A 7 20.91 -22.20 23.83
N LYS A 8 20.91 -20.92 23.48
CA LYS A 8 19.82 -20.30 22.72
C LYS A 8 19.77 -20.89 21.32
N ILE A 9 18.59 -21.35 20.89
CA ILE A 9 18.36 -21.74 19.50
C ILE A 9 18.64 -20.51 18.62
N PRO A 10 19.54 -20.60 17.64
CA PRO A 10 19.98 -19.45 16.86
C PRO A 10 18.96 -19.07 15.77
N ILE A 11 17.70 -18.85 16.15
CA ILE A 11 16.59 -18.52 15.24
C ILE A 11 16.93 -17.29 14.40
N GLY A 12 17.55 -16.26 14.99
CA GLY A 12 17.94 -15.06 14.24
C GLY A 12 18.99 -15.32 13.15
N LYS A 13 19.97 -16.20 13.39
CA LYS A 13 20.97 -16.56 12.37
C LYS A 13 20.36 -17.43 11.27
N GLY A 14 19.50 -18.38 11.65
CA GLY A 14 18.77 -19.21 10.70
C GLY A 14 17.81 -18.40 9.83
N ALA A 15 17.04 -17.49 10.44
CA ALA A 15 16.15 -16.58 9.73
C ALA A 15 16.93 -15.70 8.75
N ARG A 16 18.04 -15.08 9.20
CA ARG A 16 18.89 -14.26 8.33
C ARG A 16 19.44 -15.05 7.14
N ALA A 17 19.99 -16.24 7.36
CA ALA A 17 20.49 -17.08 6.28
C ALA A 17 19.37 -17.47 5.28
N ALA A 18 18.15 -17.69 5.76
CA ALA A 18 17.00 -17.95 4.89
C ALA A 18 16.59 -16.71 4.09
N PHE A 19 16.60 -15.51 4.70
CA PHE A 19 16.33 -14.25 4.00
C PHE A 19 17.40 -13.93 2.95
N ASP A 20 18.67 -14.11 3.29
CA ASP A 20 19.79 -13.89 2.36
C ASP A 20 19.67 -14.84 1.16
N TRP A 21 19.41 -16.14 1.40
CA TRP A 21 19.16 -17.11 0.34
C TRP A 21 17.95 -16.75 -0.54
N LEU A 22 16.86 -16.26 0.08
CA LEU A 22 15.66 -15.85 -0.64
C LEU A 22 15.94 -14.62 -1.53
N GLN A 23 16.75 -13.66 -1.07
CA GLN A 23 17.16 -12.51 -1.88
C GLN A 23 18.09 -12.93 -3.01
N ASP A 24 19.03 -13.83 -2.77
CA ASP A 24 19.98 -14.29 -3.81
C ASP A 24 19.27 -15.03 -4.96
N VAL A 25 18.27 -15.85 -4.64
CA VAL A 25 17.52 -16.64 -5.63
C VAL A 25 16.34 -15.85 -6.20
N GLY A 26 15.63 -15.12 -5.34
CA GLY A 26 14.42 -14.39 -5.67
C GLY A 26 14.63 -12.97 -6.15
N GLY A 27 15.86 -12.44 -6.12
CA GLY A 27 16.21 -11.07 -6.48
C GLY A 27 15.53 -10.58 -7.77
N PRO A 28 15.66 -11.29 -8.90
CA PRO A 28 15.00 -10.88 -10.15
C PRO A 28 13.48 -10.76 -10.06
N PHE A 29 12.83 -11.58 -9.24
CA PHE A 29 11.39 -11.52 -9.00
C PHE A 29 11.01 -10.32 -8.14
N PHE A 30 11.78 -10.04 -7.07
CA PHE A 30 11.55 -8.86 -6.24
C PHE A 30 11.83 -7.56 -7.00
N ASP A 31 12.88 -7.52 -7.81
CA ASP A 31 13.20 -6.36 -8.67
C ASP A 31 12.07 -6.09 -9.66
N TRP A 32 11.50 -7.16 -10.25
CA TRP A 32 10.36 -7.02 -11.14
C TRP A 32 9.12 -6.46 -10.44
N ILE A 33 8.84 -6.89 -9.20
CA ILE A 33 7.75 -6.31 -8.38
C ILE A 33 8.03 -4.85 -8.05
N SER A 34 9.25 -4.52 -7.62
CA SER A 34 9.65 -3.14 -7.29
C SER A 34 9.47 -2.23 -8.49
N TRP A 35 9.96 -2.64 -9.66
CA TRP A 35 9.76 -1.91 -10.91
C TRP A 35 8.28 -1.72 -11.25
N LEU A 36 7.46 -2.77 -11.08
CA LEU A 36 6.01 -2.67 -11.31
C LEU A 36 5.35 -1.64 -10.37
N MET A 37 5.74 -1.61 -9.11
CA MET A 37 5.23 -0.65 -8.12
C MET A 37 5.70 0.77 -8.43
N GLU A 38 6.96 0.96 -8.81
CA GLU A 38 7.51 2.25 -9.24
C GLU A 38 6.77 2.81 -10.44
N VAL A 39 6.49 1.98 -11.45
CA VAL A 39 5.71 2.38 -12.64
C VAL A 39 4.29 2.78 -12.25
N LEU A 40 3.64 2.01 -11.36
CA LEU A 40 2.28 2.30 -10.90
C LEU A 40 2.20 3.62 -10.13
N ILE A 41 3.09 3.80 -9.15
CA ILE A 41 3.19 5.02 -8.34
C ILE A 41 3.52 6.21 -9.24
N GLY A 42 4.52 6.05 -10.12
CA GLY A 42 4.91 7.06 -11.09
C GLY A 42 3.77 7.46 -12.03
N ALA A 43 2.93 6.52 -12.45
CA ALA A 43 1.76 6.83 -13.29
C ALA A 43 0.73 7.70 -12.54
N PHE A 44 0.43 7.39 -11.27
CA PHE A 44 -0.47 8.21 -10.46
C PHE A 44 0.10 9.59 -10.16
N LEU A 45 1.39 9.67 -9.79
CA LEU A 45 2.08 10.95 -9.60
C LEU A 45 2.06 11.78 -10.87
N TRP A 46 2.34 11.17 -12.02
CA TRP A 46 2.29 11.85 -13.31
C TRP A 46 0.90 12.45 -13.58
N VAL A 47 -0.19 11.73 -13.27
CA VAL A 47 -1.55 12.25 -13.42
C VAL A 47 -1.86 13.39 -12.43
N LEU A 48 -1.36 13.32 -11.20
CA LEU A 48 -1.68 14.28 -10.14
C LEU A 48 -0.76 15.51 -10.08
N GLN A 49 0.48 15.41 -10.56
CA GLN A 49 1.50 16.46 -10.42
C GLN A 49 1.92 17.10 -11.74
N THR A 50 1.76 16.43 -12.90
CA THR A 50 2.08 17.06 -14.19
C THR A 50 1.14 18.21 -14.56
N PRO A 51 -0.19 18.09 -14.36
CA PRO A 51 -1.10 19.20 -14.60
C PRO A 51 -0.95 20.29 -13.53
N PRO A 52 -1.31 21.55 -13.84
CA PRO A 52 -1.36 22.60 -12.83
C PRO A 52 -2.27 22.20 -11.66
N GLU A 53 -1.85 22.50 -10.44
CA GLU A 53 -2.53 22.13 -9.18
C GLU A 53 -4.03 22.48 -9.23
N LEU A 54 -4.35 23.69 -9.66
CA LEU A 54 -5.73 24.18 -9.79
C LEU A 54 -6.58 23.38 -10.79
N ALA A 55 -5.97 22.83 -11.85
CA ALA A 55 -6.68 22.00 -12.81
C ALA A 55 -7.09 20.66 -12.17
N VAL A 56 -6.20 20.06 -11.39
CA VAL A 56 -6.47 18.83 -10.63
C VAL A 56 -7.58 19.08 -9.60
N VAL A 57 -7.51 20.19 -8.87
CA VAL A 57 -8.58 20.61 -7.94
C VAL A 57 -9.91 20.75 -8.66
N ALA A 58 -9.95 21.41 -9.83
CA ALA A 58 -11.17 21.57 -10.61
C ALA A 58 -11.78 20.21 -11.02
N VAL A 59 -10.95 19.23 -11.38
CA VAL A 59 -11.41 17.86 -11.67
C VAL A 59 -12.02 17.21 -10.44
N PHE A 60 -11.34 17.24 -9.28
CA PHE A 60 -11.88 16.64 -8.04
C PHE A 60 -13.18 17.31 -7.59
N VAL A 61 -13.28 18.63 -7.72
CA VAL A 61 -14.49 19.40 -7.40
C VAL A 61 -15.62 19.04 -8.38
N GLY A 62 -15.33 18.95 -9.68
CA GLY A 62 -16.28 18.52 -10.70
C GLY A 62 -16.79 17.10 -10.48
N LEU A 63 -15.91 16.16 -10.13
CA LEU A 63 -16.25 14.79 -9.78
C LEU A 63 -17.13 14.73 -8.52
N THR A 64 -16.77 15.49 -7.48
CA THR A 64 -17.56 15.58 -6.24
C THR A 64 -18.96 16.08 -6.52
N TRP A 65 -19.08 17.13 -7.34
CA TRP A 65 -20.38 17.66 -7.75
C TRP A 65 -21.19 16.64 -8.55
N LEU A 66 -20.57 15.92 -9.50
CA LEU A 66 -21.24 14.93 -10.33
C LEU A 66 -21.82 13.78 -9.50
N LEU A 67 -21.05 13.27 -8.54
CA LEU A 67 -21.39 12.11 -7.71
C LEU A 67 -22.35 12.47 -6.56
N GLN A 68 -22.15 13.61 -5.90
CA GLN A 68 -22.95 13.97 -4.72
C GLN A 68 -24.09 14.93 -5.00
N ARG A 69 -24.00 15.74 -6.08
CA ARG A 69 -24.97 16.80 -6.44
C ARG A 69 -25.26 17.78 -5.28
N ASN A 70 -24.33 17.91 -4.33
CA ASN A 70 -24.46 18.74 -3.13
C ASN A 70 -23.37 19.83 -3.11
N TRP A 71 -23.81 21.08 -3.09
CA TRP A 71 -22.90 22.23 -3.15
C TRP A 71 -22.07 22.38 -1.88
N LYS A 72 -22.59 21.94 -0.72
CA LYS A 72 -21.88 22.06 0.57
C LYS A 72 -20.63 21.19 0.58
N THR A 73 -20.74 19.93 0.14
CA THR A 73 -19.57 19.04 0.08
C THR A 73 -18.59 19.48 -0.98
N THR A 74 -19.08 19.95 -2.12
CA THR A 74 -18.25 20.47 -3.21
C THR A 74 -17.42 21.68 -2.75
N LEU A 75 -18.03 22.60 -2.00
CA LEU A 75 -17.35 23.75 -1.41
C LEU A 75 -16.33 23.33 -0.34
N LEU A 76 -16.63 22.31 0.47
CA LEU A 76 -15.69 21.76 1.45
C LEU A 76 -14.45 21.19 0.76
N VAL A 77 -14.63 20.38 -0.29
CA VAL A 77 -13.52 19.81 -1.08
C VAL A 77 -12.67 20.92 -1.71
N LEU A 78 -13.32 21.90 -2.34
CA LEU A 78 -12.62 23.05 -2.92
C LEU A 78 -11.80 23.81 -1.85
N ALA A 79 -12.42 24.15 -0.72
CA ALA A 79 -11.76 24.88 0.36
C ALA A 79 -10.60 24.08 0.95
N GLY A 80 -10.75 22.76 1.12
CA GLY A 80 -9.69 21.88 1.63
C GLY A 80 -8.47 21.84 0.71
N PHE A 81 -8.68 21.66 -0.59
CA PHE A 81 -7.57 21.66 -1.55
C PHE A 81 -6.90 23.04 -1.68
N LEU A 82 -7.68 24.13 -1.69
CA LEU A 82 -7.10 25.48 -1.69
C LEU A 82 -6.30 25.75 -0.43
N PHE A 83 -6.73 25.22 0.72
CA PHE A 83 -5.97 25.31 1.96
C PHE A 83 -4.64 24.55 1.85
N ILE A 84 -4.62 23.34 1.29
CA ILE A 84 -3.39 22.56 1.09
C ILE A 84 -2.40 23.30 0.18
N ILE A 85 -2.87 23.85 -0.94
CA ILE A 85 -2.07 24.68 -1.84
C ILE A 85 -1.50 25.90 -1.10
N ASN A 86 -2.35 26.59 -0.33
CA ASN A 86 -1.94 27.74 0.46
C ASN A 86 -0.89 27.41 1.55
N GLN A 87 -0.82 26.16 2.01
CA GLN A 87 0.22 25.71 2.95
C GLN A 87 1.48 25.18 2.25
N GLY A 88 1.50 25.08 0.92
CA GLY A 88 2.63 24.56 0.17
C GLY A 88 2.84 23.04 0.28
N TYR A 89 1.82 22.29 0.73
CA TYR A 89 1.91 20.83 0.91
C TYR A 89 1.28 20.03 -0.24
N TRP A 90 1.20 20.61 -1.44
CA TRP A 90 0.58 19.94 -2.58
C TRP A 90 1.33 18.65 -2.96
N GLU A 91 2.66 18.73 -3.07
CA GLU A 91 3.53 17.60 -3.42
C GLU A 91 3.38 16.46 -2.40
N GLU A 92 3.66 16.72 -1.12
CA GLU A 92 3.53 15.76 -0.02
C GLU A 92 2.13 15.12 0.09
N THR A 93 1.08 15.92 -0.13
CA THR A 93 -0.30 15.42 -0.11
C THR A 93 -0.57 14.48 -1.29
N THR A 94 -0.13 14.84 -2.48
CA THR A 94 -0.33 14.03 -3.69
C THR A 94 0.52 12.76 -3.68
N GLU A 95 1.71 12.78 -3.08
CA GLU A 95 2.51 11.58 -2.80
C GLU A 95 1.79 10.64 -1.85
N SER A 96 1.32 11.16 -0.71
CA SER A 96 0.56 10.36 0.26
C SER A 96 -0.71 9.77 -0.36
N LEU A 97 -1.46 10.57 -1.13
CA LEU A 97 -2.64 10.12 -1.85
C LEU A 97 -2.28 9.02 -2.88
N THR A 98 -1.17 9.18 -3.58
CA THR A 98 -0.70 8.19 -4.55
C THR A 98 -0.37 6.86 -3.90
N LEU A 99 0.31 6.87 -2.75
CA LEU A 99 0.60 5.64 -2.00
C LEU A 99 -0.69 4.92 -1.57
N VAL A 100 -1.68 5.68 -1.09
CA VAL A 100 -2.99 5.13 -0.71
C VAL A 100 -3.72 4.54 -1.91
N LEU A 101 -3.78 5.27 -3.03
CA LEU A 101 -4.45 4.81 -4.26
C LEU A 101 -3.76 3.57 -4.85
N SER A 102 -2.43 3.58 -4.92
CA SER A 102 -1.63 2.45 -5.43
C SER A 102 -1.84 1.21 -4.56
N SER A 103 -1.75 1.36 -3.24
CA SER A 103 -1.98 0.27 -2.28
C SER A 103 -3.39 -0.30 -2.40
N ALA A 104 -4.41 0.56 -2.44
CA ALA A 104 -5.80 0.14 -2.60
C ALA A 104 -6.01 -0.58 -3.94
N PHE A 105 -5.43 -0.07 -5.04
CA PHE A 105 -5.53 -0.67 -6.36
C PHE A 105 -4.92 -2.08 -6.38
N VAL A 106 -3.69 -2.25 -5.88
CA VAL A 106 -3.01 -3.54 -5.82
C VAL A 106 -3.76 -4.50 -4.89
N CYS A 107 -4.18 -4.04 -3.71
CA CYS A 107 -4.93 -4.81 -2.74
C CYS A 107 -6.26 -5.31 -3.32
N MET A 108 -7.03 -4.46 -4.01
CA MET A 108 -8.27 -4.90 -4.65
C MET A 108 -8.00 -5.83 -5.83
N SER A 109 -7.01 -5.53 -6.67
CA SER A 109 -6.68 -6.30 -7.86
C SER A 109 -6.24 -7.73 -7.54
N VAL A 110 -5.51 -7.93 -6.45
CA VAL A 110 -5.00 -9.23 -6.02
C VAL A 110 -5.89 -9.87 -4.96
N GLY A 111 -6.29 -9.09 -3.95
CA GLY A 111 -7.06 -9.56 -2.81
C GLY A 111 -8.48 -9.98 -3.15
N VAL A 112 -9.16 -9.30 -4.09
CA VAL A 112 -10.54 -9.69 -4.48
C VAL A 112 -10.55 -11.06 -5.19
N PRO A 113 -9.73 -11.34 -6.23
CA PRO A 113 -9.68 -12.67 -6.84
C PRO A 113 -9.33 -13.78 -5.85
N ILE A 114 -8.33 -13.54 -4.99
CA ILE A 114 -7.93 -14.50 -3.95
C ILE A 114 -9.08 -14.73 -2.96
N GLY A 115 -9.76 -13.68 -2.51
CA GLY A 115 -10.91 -13.76 -1.62
C GLY A 115 -12.08 -14.54 -2.23
N ILE A 116 -12.38 -14.33 -3.52
CA ILE A 116 -13.39 -15.09 -4.26
C ILE A 116 -12.99 -16.57 -4.33
N ALA A 117 -11.71 -16.88 -4.61
CA ALA A 117 -11.23 -18.26 -4.66
C ALA A 117 -11.30 -18.96 -3.28
N ALA A 118 -10.99 -18.23 -2.20
CA ALA A 118 -11.10 -18.73 -0.83
C ALA A 118 -12.55 -19.01 -0.42
N ALA A 119 -13.49 -18.15 -0.82
CA ALA A 119 -14.91 -18.32 -0.54
C ALA A 119 -15.48 -19.63 -1.12
N HIS A 120 -14.99 -20.06 -2.29
CA HIS A 120 -15.46 -21.29 -2.94
C HIS A 120 -14.73 -22.56 -2.47
N ARG A 121 -13.60 -22.42 -1.75
CA ARG A 121 -12.76 -23.55 -1.35
C ARG A 121 -12.45 -23.49 0.16
N PRO A 122 -13.23 -24.17 1.00
CA PRO A 122 -13.05 -24.17 2.45
C PRO A 122 -11.63 -24.56 2.90
N ARG A 123 -11.00 -25.51 2.18
CA ARG A 123 -9.60 -25.89 2.46
C ARG A 123 -8.61 -24.76 2.18
N LEU A 124 -8.81 -23.99 1.12
CA LEU A 124 -7.93 -22.89 0.75
C LEU A 124 -7.98 -21.79 1.82
N TYR A 125 -9.18 -21.48 2.31
CA TYR A 125 -9.34 -20.54 3.43
C TYR A 125 -8.61 -20.99 4.69
N VAL A 126 -8.71 -22.26 5.09
CA VAL A 126 -8.05 -22.80 6.29
C VAL A 126 -6.52 -22.66 6.20
N TRP A 127 -5.93 -22.90 5.03
CA TRP A 127 -4.48 -22.73 4.84
C TRP A 127 -4.05 -21.27 4.81
N MET A 128 -4.91 -20.38 4.32
CA MET A 128 -4.62 -18.95 4.25
C MET A 128 -4.83 -18.21 5.57
N ALA A 129 -5.77 -18.65 6.41
CA ALA A 129 -6.13 -17.96 7.64
C ALA A 129 -4.92 -17.62 8.54
N PRO A 130 -3.96 -18.53 8.79
CA PRO A 130 -2.77 -18.20 9.59
C PRO A 130 -1.92 -17.06 9.01
N VAL A 131 -1.82 -16.98 7.68
CA VAL A 131 -1.07 -15.91 7.00
C VAL A 131 -1.80 -14.58 7.14
N LEU A 132 -3.13 -14.59 6.98
CA LEU A 132 -3.96 -13.40 7.16
C LEU A 132 -3.88 -12.89 8.61
N ASP A 133 -3.94 -13.80 9.59
CA ASP A 133 -3.80 -13.47 11.01
C ASP A 133 -2.42 -12.88 11.31
N LEU A 134 -1.36 -13.43 10.71
CA LEU A 134 0.00 -12.91 10.84
C LEU A 134 0.13 -11.50 10.27
N MET A 135 -0.40 -11.26 9.06
CA MET A 135 -0.35 -9.95 8.40
C MET A 135 -1.12 -8.88 9.17
N GLN A 136 -2.16 -9.25 9.92
CA GLN A 136 -2.96 -8.31 10.71
C GLN A 136 -2.38 -8.02 12.11
N THR A 137 -1.48 -8.88 12.60
CA THR A 137 -1.00 -8.81 13.99
C THR A 137 0.48 -8.46 14.11
N LEU A 138 1.29 -8.66 13.08
CA LEU A 138 2.71 -8.28 13.09
C LEU A 138 2.87 -6.76 13.03
N PRO A 139 3.65 -6.15 13.95
CA PRO A 139 3.99 -4.74 13.87
C PRO A 139 4.80 -4.44 12.61
N THR A 140 4.59 -3.25 12.04
CA THR A 140 5.25 -2.83 10.80
C THR A 140 6.77 -2.86 10.88
N PHE A 141 7.33 -2.48 12.03
CA PHE A 141 8.77 -2.50 12.26
C PHE A 141 9.41 -3.89 12.18
N VAL A 142 8.65 -4.98 12.31
CA VAL A 142 9.21 -6.34 12.27
C VAL A 142 9.50 -6.80 10.85
N TYR A 143 8.69 -6.39 9.87
CA TYR A 143 8.89 -6.81 8.47
C TYR A 143 9.75 -5.82 7.65
N LEU A 144 10.04 -4.63 8.17
CA LEU A 144 10.86 -3.60 7.52
C LEU A 144 12.38 -3.74 7.81
N ILE A 145 12.78 -4.74 8.58
CA ILE A 145 14.17 -5.03 8.99
C ILE A 145 14.72 -6.17 8.12
#